data_AF-A0A2V9P6B1-F1
#
_entry.id   AF-A0A2V9P6B1-F1
#
_cell.length_a   1.000
_cell.length_b   1.000
_cell.length_c   1.000
_cell.angle_alpha   90.00
_cell.angle_beta   90.00
_cell.angle_gamma   90.00
#
_symmetry.space_group_name_H-M   'P 1'
#
loop_
_entity.id
_entity.type
_entity.pdbx_description
1 polymer ?
#
loop_
_entity_poly.entity_id
_entity_poly.type
_entity_poly.pdbx_seq_one_letter_code
_entity_poly.pdbx_strand_id
1 'polypeptide(L)'
;MALPEVFTWEGRYDDAIPEYKKIIAMDPSFPGAYGNLANLYERKHMYSEALNTMQPHLSLKGQPDLAGELRSLYSASGYTAVMRKELNKDLQDRAQGKYMSPVGIAASYAALGDEKHALEWLERGYEEHSSGMQYLG
;
A
#
# COMPACT_ATOMS: atom_id res chain seq x y z
N MET A 1 0.62 -17.73 -2.53
CA MET A 1 -0.56 -16.90 -2.24
C MET A 1 -1.18 -17.40 -0.95
N ALA A 2 -1.17 -16.60 0.10
CA ALA A 2 -1.75 -16.95 1.39
C ALA A 2 -3.27 -16.67 1.38
N LEU A 3 -4.05 -17.38 2.20
CA LEU A 3 -5.51 -17.17 2.32
C LEU A 3 -5.95 -15.69 2.49
N PRO A 4 -5.26 -14.84 3.27
CA PRO A 4 -5.60 -13.42 3.37
C PRO A 4 -5.44 -12.64 2.06
N GLU A 5 -4.47 -13.02 1.22
CA GLU A 5 -4.22 -12.38 -0.08
C GLU A 5 -5.36 -12.70 -1.05
N VAL A 6 -5.87 -13.94 -1.01
CA VAL A 6 -7.02 -14.38 -1.82
C VAL A 6 -8.28 -13.58 -1.44
N PHE A 7 -8.59 -13.43 -0.15
CA PHE A 7 -9.73 -12.63 0.30
C PHE A 7 -9.60 -11.14 -0.06
N THR A 8 -8.37 -10.63 -0.08
CA THR A 8 -8.10 -9.25 -0.52
C THR A 8 -8.46 -9.07 -1.99
N TRP A 9 -8.18 -10.06 -2.84
CA TRP A 9 -8.47 -10.00 -4.27
C TRP A 9 -9.95 -10.22 -4.59
N GLU A 10 -10.67 -10.98 -3.77
CA GLU A 10 -12.11 -11.15 -3.87
C GLU A 10 -12.91 -9.96 -3.30
N GLY A 11 -12.25 -8.93 -2.77
CA GLY A 11 -12.91 -7.79 -2.12
C GLY A 11 -13.53 -8.12 -0.76
N ARG A 12 -13.25 -9.32 -0.23
CA ARG A 12 -13.75 -9.83 1.06
C ARG A 12 -12.89 -9.31 2.21
N TYR A 13 -12.83 -7.99 2.33
CA TYR A 13 -11.95 -7.34 3.30
C TYR A 13 -12.29 -7.68 4.75
N ASP A 14 -13.57 -7.88 5.06
CA ASP A 14 -14.03 -8.29 6.40
C ASP A 14 -13.51 -9.66 6.83
N ASP A 15 -13.28 -10.55 5.86
CA ASP A 15 -12.70 -11.87 6.12
C ASP A 15 -11.15 -11.82 6.14
N ALA A 16 -10.55 -10.92 5.37
CA ALA A 16 -9.09 -10.77 5.32
C ALA A 16 -8.49 -10.11 6.57
N ILE A 17 -9.18 -9.10 7.14
CA ILE A 17 -8.73 -8.37 8.33
C ILE A 17 -8.42 -9.28 9.54
N PRO A 18 -9.31 -10.19 9.98
CA PRO A 18 -9.03 -11.07 11.11
C PRO A 18 -7.86 -12.02 10.85
N GLU A 19 -7.66 -12.46 9.61
CA GLU A 19 -6.52 -13.31 9.27
C GLU A 19 -5.18 -12.56 9.36
N TYR A 20 -5.11 -11.31 8.88
CA TYR A 20 -3.91 -10.49 9.08
C TYR A 20 -3.65 -10.17 10.55
N LYS A 21 -4.70 -9.97 11.37
CA LYS A 21 -4.55 -9.82 12.82
C LYS A 21 -3.97 -11.07 13.48
N LYS A 22 -4.34 -12.26 13.04
CA LYS A 22 -3.72 -13.52 13.51
C LYS A 22 -2.25 -13.59 13.13
N ILE A 23 -1.89 -13.21 11.90
CA ILE A 23 -0.48 -13.17 11.45
C ILE A 23 0.33 -12.23 12.34
N ILE A 24 -0.18 -11.03 12.63
CA ILE A 24 0.46 -10.07 13.54
C ILE A 24 0.60 -10.63 14.96
N ALA A 25 -0.40 -11.38 15.45
CA ALA A 25 -0.33 -12.00 16.76
C ALA A 25 0.73 -13.12 16.83
N MET A 26 0.96 -13.82 15.72
CA MET A 26 1.98 -14.88 15.61
C MET A 26 3.38 -14.31 15.39
N ASP A 27 3.51 -13.28 14.56
CA ASP A 27 4.76 -12.59 14.29
C ASP A 27 4.56 -11.06 14.31
N PRO A 28 4.71 -10.43 15.50
CA PRO A 28 4.60 -8.97 15.63
C PRO A 28 5.75 -8.22 14.95
N SER A 29 6.79 -8.91 14.49
CA SER A 29 7.94 -8.29 13.84
C SER A 29 7.82 -8.23 12.32
N PHE A 30 6.78 -8.85 11.74
CA PHE A 30 6.60 -8.92 10.30
C PHE A 30 5.94 -7.66 9.73
N PRO A 31 6.69 -6.75 9.06
CA PRO A 31 6.13 -5.48 8.59
C PRO A 31 5.07 -5.69 7.51
N GLY A 32 5.20 -6.76 6.71
CA GLY A 32 4.29 -7.05 5.59
C GLY A 32 2.83 -7.21 6.05
N ALA A 33 2.59 -7.85 7.19
CA ALA A 33 1.24 -8.03 7.72
C ALA A 33 0.59 -6.71 8.14
N TYR A 34 1.34 -5.80 8.76
CA TYR A 34 0.85 -4.46 9.09
C TYR A 34 0.56 -3.63 7.82
N GLY A 35 1.41 -3.71 6.79
CA GLY A 35 1.21 -3.00 5.53
C GLY A 35 -0.06 -3.47 4.80
N ASN A 36 -0.27 -4.79 4.71
CA ASN A 36 -1.47 -5.34 4.07
C ASN A 36 -2.74 -5.03 4.88
N LEU A 37 -2.67 -5.09 6.22
CA LEU A 37 -3.80 -4.71 7.06
C LEU A 37 -4.14 -3.21 6.94
N ALA A 38 -3.14 -2.33 6.84
CA ALA A 38 -3.36 -0.92 6.58
C ALA A 38 -4.10 -0.73 5.25
N ASN A 39 -3.64 -1.36 4.16
CA ASN A 39 -4.31 -1.27 2.86
C ASN A 39 -5.77 -1.76 2.88
N LEU A 40 -6.07 -2.81 3.65
CA LEU A 40 -7.45 -3.28 3.83
C LEU A 40 -8.32 -2.22 4.52
N TYR A 41 -7.80 -1.58 5.57
CA TYR A 41 -8.52 -0.49 6.22
C TYR A 41 -8.72 0.72 5.29
N GLU A 42 -7.74 1.04 4.43
CA GLU A 42 -7.85 2.11 3.43
C GLU A 42 -8.97 1.83 2.43
N ARG A 43 -9.03 0.60 1.89
CA ARG A 43 -10.09 0.16 0.97
C ARG A 43 -11.48 0.17 1.62
N LYS A 44 -11.53 0.05 2.94
CA LYS A 44 -12.75 0.18 3.74
C LYS A 44 -13.05 1.62 4.19
N HIS A 45 -12.24 2.59 3.79
CA HIS A 45 -12.31 3.99 4.24
C HIS A 45 -12.15 4.17 5.77
N MET A 46 -11.57 3.17 6.45
CA MET A 46 -11.27 3.17 7.88
C MET A 46 -9.90 3.82 8.12
N TYR A 47 -9.79 5.11 7.79
CA TYR A 47 -8.50 5.82 7.71
C TYR A 47 -7.78 5.94 9.06
N SER A 48 -8.53 6.04 10.16
CA SER A 48 -7.96 6.07 11.51
C SER A 48 -7.26 4.75 11.85
N GLU A 49 -7.89 3.62 11.53
CA GLU A 49 -7.35 2.27 11.70
C GLU A 49 -6.17 2.02 10.76
N ALA A 50 -6.24 2.49 9.51
CA ALA A 50 -5.12 2.43 8.57
C ALA A 50 -3.88 3.14 9.15
N LEU A 51 -4.02 4.38 9.63
CA LEU A 51 -2.91 5.15 10.21
C LEU A 51 -2.35 4.53 11.50
N ASN A 52 -3.22 4.02 12.37
CA ASN A 52 -2.78 3.31 13.58
C ASN A 52 -2.02 2.03 13.24
N THR A 53 -2.37 1.35 12.15
CA THR A 53 -1.68 0.15 11.66
C THR A 53 -0.37 0.51 10.92
N MET A 54 -0.32 1.68 10.28
CA MET A 54 0.87 2.18 9.60
C MET A 54 2.01 2.50 10.57
N GLN A 55 1.69 2.91 11.81
CA GLN A 55 2.70 3.23 12.82
C GLN A 55 3.66 2.06 13.13
N PRO A 56 3.20 0.85 13.51
CA PRO A 56 4.09 -0.29 13.70
C PRO A 56 4.77 -0.72 12.39
N HIS A 57 4.09 -0.62 11.24
CA HIS A 57 4.70 -0.92 9.93
C HIS A 57 5.97 -0.07 9.68
N LEU A 58 5.84 1.25 9.86
CA LEU A 58 6.93 2.21 9.62
C LEU A 58 8.03 2.10 10.67
N SER A 59 7.68 1.89 11.94
CA SER A 59 8.66 1.64 12.99
C SER A 59 9.52 0.41 12.71
N LEU A 60 8.91 -0.71 12.28
CA LEU A 60 9.65 -1.94 11.93
C LEU A 60 10.53 -1.76 10.69
N LYS A 61 10.19 -0.83 9.79
CA LYS A 61 11.02 -0.42 8.65
C LYS A 61 12.10 0.62 9.01
N GLY A 62 12.24 1.00 10.28
CA GLY A 62 13.22 1.99 10.74
C GLY A 62 12.84 3.44 10.41
N GLN A 63 11.55 3.73 10.22
CA GLN A 63 11.01 5.06 9.89
C GLN A 63 9.97 5.55 10.92
N PRO A 64 10.26 5.53 12.23
CA PRO A 64 9.28 5.90 13.26
C PRO A 64 8.82 7.36 13.15
N ASP A 65 9.71 8.27 12.73
CA ASP A 65 9.39 9.69 12.57
C ASP A 65 8.31 9.93 11.50
N LEU A 66 8.34 9.12 10.43
CA LEU A 66 7.37 9.19 9.34
C LEU A 66 5.95 8.90 9.85
N ALA A 67 5.79 7.98 10.82
CA ALA A 67 4.48 7.69 11.39
C ALA A 67 3.87 8.90 12.11
N GLY A 68 4.68 9.67 12.85
CA GLY A 68 4.26 10.90 13.50
C GLY A 68 3.87 11.98 12.48
N GLU A 69 4.67 12.12 11.43
CA GLU A 69 4.39 13.06 10.34
C GLU A 69 3.07 12.75 9.60
N LEU A 70 2.81 11.48 9.28
CA LEU A 70 1.57 11.09 8.59
C LEU A 70 0.34 11.32 9.48
N ARG A 71 0.43 11.07 10.79
CA ARG A 71 -0.66 11.35 11.74
C ARG A 71 -0.95 12.85 11.86
N SER A 72 0.10 13.67 11.89
CA SER A 72 -0.02 15.13 11.88
C SER A 72 -0.66 15.62 10.58
N LEU A 73 -0.18 15.12 9.44
CA LEU A 73 -0.71 15.46 8.12
C LEU A 73 -2.18 15.07 7.96
N TYR A 74 -2.56 13.89 8.45
CA TYR A 74 -3.96 13.46 8.49
C TYR A 74 -4.83 14.41 9.30
N SER A 75 -4.36 14.83 10.47
CA SER A 75 -5.11 15.73 11.36
C SER A 75 -5.28 17.12 10.74
N ALA A 76 -4.31 17.59 9.97
CA ALA A 76 -4.33 18.91 9.34
C ALA A 76 -5.09 18.94 8.00
N SER A 77 -4.93 17.91 7.17
CA SER A 77 -5.31 17.94 5.74
C SER A 77 -6.09 16.70 5.28
N GLY A 78 -6.45 15.82 6.20
CA GLY A 78 -7.18 14.59 5.92
C GLY A 78 -6.34 13.51 5.23
N TYR A 79 -7.01 12.39 4.91
CA TYR A 79 -6.35 11.19 4.43
C TYR A 79 -5.81 11.31 2.98
N THR A 80 -6.46 12.12 2.14
CA THR A 80 -6.00 12.38 0.77
C THR A 80 -4.59 12.99 0.74
N ALA A 81 -4.24 13.83 1.72
CA ALA A 81 -2.91 14.39 1.83
C ALA A 81 -1.87 13.33 2.21
N VAL A 82 -2.22 12.40 3.09
CA VAL A 82 -1.39 11.24 3.46
C VAL A 82 -1.11 10.37 2.24
N MET A 83 -2.15 9.98 1.50
CA MET A 83 -2.04 9.18 0.28
C MET A 83 -1.13 9.84 -0.76
N ARG A 84 -1.25 11.15 -0.94
CA ARG A 84 -0.40 11.91 -1.87
C ARG A 84 1.06 11.91 -1.43
N LYS A 85 1.33 12.03 -0.12
CA LYS A 85 2.68 11.99 0.43
C LYS A 85 3.33 10.61 0.23
N GLU A 86 2.59 9.54 0.54
CA GLU A 86 3.06 8.16 0.32
C GLU A 86 3.33 7.89 -1.16
N LEU A 87 2.40 8.27 -2.05
CA LEU A 87 2.60 8.14 -3.50
C LEU A 87 3.87 8.87 -3.98
N ASN A 88 4.10 10.11 -3.53
CA ASN A 88 5.32 10.84 -3.90
C ASN A 88 6.59 10.13 -3.44
N LYS A 89 6.55 9.50 -2.26
CA LYS A 89 7.66 8.69 -1.74
C LYS A 89 7.91 7.45 -2.60
N ASP A 90 6.87 6.73 -2.99
CA ASP A 90 6.98 5.55 -3.87
C ASP A 90 7.58 5.94 -5.23
N LEU A 91 7.14 7.06 -5.80
CA LEU A 91 7.67 7.59 -7.05
C LEU A 91 9.16 7.95 -6.93
N GLN A 92 9.54 8.59 -5.81
CA GLN A 92 10.94 8.94 -5.53
C GLN A 92 11.81 7.70 -5.37
N ASP A 93 11.35 6.71 -4.60
CA ASP A 93 12.06 5.45 -4.38
C ASP A 93 12.24 4.70 -5.71
N ARG A 94 11.22 4.70 -6.58
CA ARG A 94 11.32 4.12 -7.93
C ARG A 94 12.31 4.87 -8.82
N ALA A 95 12.34 6.20 -8.76
CA ALA A 95 13.33 7.02 -9.46
C ALA A 95 14.77 6.74 -8.99
N GLN A 96 14.94 6.27 -7.75
CA GLN A 96 16.21 5.82 -7.19
C GLN A 96 16.54 4.34 -7.53
N GLY A 97 15.73 3.70 -8.38
CA GLY A 97 15.95 2.33 -8.84
C GLY A 97 15.38 1.25 -7.92
N LYS A 98 14.64 1.60 -6.85
CA LYS A 98 13.93 0.59 -6.05
C LYS A 98 12.71 0.08 -6.82
N TYR A 99 12.46 -1.22 -6.76
CA TYR A 99 11.25 -1.77 -7.34
C TYR A 99 10.02 -1.31 -6.54
N MET A 100 9.09 -0.64 -7.22
CA MET A 100 7.76 -0.28 -6.71
C MET A 100 6.71 -0.78 -7.69
N SER A 101 5.68 -1.48 -7.24
CA SER A 101 4.68 -2.06 -8.15
C SER A 101 3.98 -0.95 -8.98
N PRO A 102 4.02 -0.99 -10.32
CA PRO A 102 3.28 -0.04 -11.16
C PRO A 102 1.77 -0.07 -10.88
N VAL A 103 1.22 -1.25 -10.61
CA VAL A 103 -0.20 -1.43 -10.24
C VAL A 103 -0.52 -0.78 -8.90
N GLY A 104 0.40 -0.86 -7.93
CA GLY A 104 0.26 -0.17 -6.64
C GLY A 104 0.23 1.35 -6.80
N ILE A 105 1.14 1.90 -7.61
CA ILE A 105 1.18 3.34 -7.92
C ILE A 105 -0.11 3.79 -8.63
N ALA A 106 -0.59 3.00 -9.61
CA ALA A 106 -1.85 3.28 -10.28
C ALA A 106 -3.05 3.31 -9.32
N ALA A 107 -3.13 2.36 -8.40
CA ALA A 107 -4.18 2.31 -7.39
C ALA A 107 -4.18 3.56 -6.49
N SER A 108 -2.99 4.04 -6.11
CA SER A 108 -2.86 5.28 -5.34
C SER A 108 -3.32 6.52 -6.12
N TYR A 109 -2.98 6.65 -7.41
CA TYR A 109 -3.50 7.72 -8.26
C TYR A 109 -5.03 7.65 -8.41
N ALA A 110 -5.59 6.46 -8.62
CA ALA A 110 -7.03 6.26 -8.71
C ALA A 110 -7.75 6.66 -7.41
N ALA A 111 -7.20 6.28 -6.25
CA ALA A 111 -7.74 6.68 -4.95
C ALA A 111 -7.69 8.20 -4.70
N LEU A 112 -6.76 8.91 -5.35
CA LEU A 112 -6.66 10.37 -5.34
C LEU A 112 -7.55 11.07 -6.38
N GLY A 113 -8.28 10.32 -7.21
CA GLY A 113 -9.11 10.84 -8.30
C GLY A 113 -8.34 11.22 -9.55
N ASP A 114 -7.07 10.83 -9.67
CA ASP A 114 -6.22 11.11 -10.82
C ASP A 114 -6.23 9.93 -11.80
N GLU A 115 -7.34 9.77 -12.49
CA GLU A 115 -7.58 8.65 -13.42
C GLU A 115 -6.56 8.61 -14.55
N LYS A 116 -6.10 9.79 -15.01
CA LYS A 116 -5.12 9.89 -16.10
C LYS A 116 -3.83 9.18 -15.73
N HIS A 117 -3.21 9.57 -14.61
CA HIS A 117 -1.96 8.94 -14.20
C HIS A 117 -2.18 7.49 -13.75
N ALA A 118 -3.35 7.16 -13.20
CA ALA A 118 -3.67 5.77 -12.88
C ALA A 118 -3.61 4.87 -14.12
N LEU A 119 -4.21 5.30 -15.24
CA LEU A 119 -4.17 4.57 -16.52
C LEU A 119 -2.74 4.46 -17.06
N GLU A 120 -1.98 5.56 -17.08
CA GLU A 120 -0.58 5.56 -17.51
C GLU A 120 0.28 4.54 -16.73
N TRP A 121 0.06 4.44 -15.41
CA TRP A 121 0.79 3.47 -14.58
C TRP A 121 0.33 2.03 -14.75
N LEU A 122 -0.95 1.79 -15.09
CA LEU A 122 -1.44 0.46 -15.46
C LEU A 122 -0.83 -0.01 -16.79
N GLU A 123 -0.77 0.87 -17.78
CA GLU A 123 -0.14 0.60 -19.09
C GLU A 123 1.34 0.23 -18.90
N ARG A 124 2.07 0.98 -18.08
CA ARG A 124 3.46 0.64 -17.73
C ARG A 124 3.59 -0.72 -17.03
N GLY A 125 2.67 -1.04 -16.13
CA GLY A 125 2.62 -2.36 -15.49
C GLY A 125 2.42 -3.48 -16.51
N TYR A 126 1.54 -3.27 -17.49
CA TYR A 126 1.34 -4.21 -18.59
C TYR A 126 2.59 -4.35 -19.47
N GLU A 127 3.24 -3.25 -19.82
CA GLU A 127 4.49 -3.26 -20.58
C GLU A 127 5.61 -4.01 -19.85
N GLU A 128 5.81 -3.75 -18.56
CA GLU A 128 6.82 -4.42 -17.72
C GLU A 128 6.56 -5.93 -17.60
N HIS A 129 5.30 -6.34 -17.49
CA HIS A 129 4.92 -7.76 -17.49
C HIS A 129 5.06 -8.42 -18.87
N SER A 130 4.77 -7.68 -19.96
CA SER A 130 4.89 -8.18 -21.33
C SER A 130 6.35 -8.33 -21.79
N SER A 131 7.22 -7.41 -21.38
CA SER A 131 8.65 -7.42 -21.68
C SER A 131 9.41 -8.48 -20.86
N GLY A 132 8.96 -8.80 -19.64
CA GLY A 132 9.43 -9.94 -18.85
C GLY A 132 9.12 -11.32 -19.45
N MET A 133 8.23 -11.42 -20.43
CA MET A 133 7.92 -12.67 -21.16
C MET A 133 8.69 -12.83 -22.48
N GLN A 134 9.57 -11.90 -22.86
CA GLN A 134 10.35 -11.99 -24.11
C GLN A 134 11.60 -12.91 -24.04
N TYR A 135 11.88 -13.55 -22.90
CA TYR A 135 13.03 -14.46 -22.72
C TYR A 135 12.65 -15.89 -22.32
N LEU A 136 11.61 -16.46 -22.96
CA LEU A 136 11.42 -17.91 -23.01
C LEU A 136 11.32 -18.32 -24.49
N GLY A 137 12.47 -18.38 -25.15
CA GLY A 137 12.69 -19.01 -26.45
C GLY A 137 13.85 -19.99 -26.33
#